data_AF-A0A941VRG8-F1
#
_entry.id   AF-A0A941VRG8-F1
#
_cell.length_a   1.000
_cell.length_b   1.000
_cell.length_c   1.000
_cell.angle_alpha   90.00
_cell.angle_beta   90.00
_cell.angle_gamma   90.00
#
_symmetry.space_group_name_H-M   'P 1'
#
loop_
_entity.id
_entity.type
_entity.pdbx_description
1 polymer ?
#
loop_
_entity_poly.entity_id
_entity_poly.type
_entity_poly.pdbx_seq_one_letter_code
_entity_poly.pdbx_strand_id
1 'polypeptide(L)'
;DEAIFSTIAKVSELNEAFYKSFCRPFMQAMISKPVAETMAAMSQERLQRLMFSDVNPFMNMVRNWAEHARANRKPVAKNNYLVAQERRMSEQIEHALTAYGHSRDDATVRWVEFVYGPLGLGALFPPDAPAEIAARARATADVEEARRQIAPLIQAGGFPEALARIVIGTIKARGSVERRSGHIGKHVRSYVKEHREEIGSLIGAEPIDWPAVIKAQTRIVMLEPQQAIEAIPALIPKQAQRELAVVIAAKVLMLEPELGDADSEAARRVYELLGVDFNAAAEKLGVATSDRTPTRTGRAA
;
A
#
# COMPACT_ATOMS: atom_id res chain seq x y z
N ASP A 1 10.70 -10.57 19.07
CA ASP A 1 11.54 -11.46 18.25
C ASP A 1 12.27 -10.73 17.15
N GLU A 2 11.58 -9.93 16.32
CA GLU A 2 12.21 -9.26 15.17
C GLU A 2 13.32 -8.26 15.52
N ALA A 3 13.22 -7.62 16.69
CA ALA A 3 14.23 -6.71 17.22
C ALA A 3 15.63 -7.38 17.36
N ILE A 4 15.70 -8.62 17.82
CA ILE A 4 16.98 -9.33 18.04
C ILE A 4 17.70 -9.54 16.70
N PHE A 5 16.96 -9.75 15.60
CA PHE A 5 17.55 -9.87 14.27
C PHE A 5 18.20 -8.58 13.78
N SER A 6 17.71 -7.40 14.18
CA SER A 6 18.39 -6.13 13.90
C SER A 6 19.74 -6.06 14.62
N THR A 7 19.79 -6.45 15.89
CA THR A 7 21.06 -6.55 16.64
C THR A 7 22.02 -7.55 15.97
N ILE A 8 21.53 -8.72 15.56
CA ILE A 8 22.33 -9.72 14.84
C ILE A 8 22.86 -9.14 13.52
N ALA A 9 22.03 -8.42 12.75
CA ALA A 9 22.42 -7.82 11.49
C ALA A 9 23.56 -6.82 11.68
N LYS A 10 23.47 -5.92 12.67
CA LYS A 10 24.54 -4.97 13.01
C LYS A 10 25.84 -5.66 13.38
N VAL A 11 25.78 -6.70 14.21
CA VAL A 11 26.96 -7.50 14.57
C VAL A 11 27.52 -8.24 13.35
N SER A 12 26.66 -8.75 12.47
CA SER A 12 27.06 -9.43 11.24
C SER A 12 27.74 -8.49 10.26
N GLU A 13 27.24 -7.27 10.07
CA GLU A 13 27.86 -6.26 9.23
C GLU A 13 29.24 -5.88 9.75
N LEU A 14 29.39 -5.73 11.07
CA LEU A 14 30.68 -5.47 11.69
C LEU A 14 31.66 -6.65 11.51
N ASN A 15 31.18 -7.89 11.70
CA ASN A 15 31.99 -9.08 11.48
C ASN A 15 32.36 -9.26 10.00
N GLU A 16 31.47 -8.90 9.07
CA GLU A 16 31.73 -8.91 7.64
C GLU A 16 32.79 -7.87 7.26
N ALA A 17 32.71 -6.66 7.83
CA ALA A 17 33.73 -5.63 7.64
C ALA A 17 35.10 -6.07 8.17
N PHE A 18 35.13 -6.73 9.33
CA PHE A 18 36.34 -7.33 9.89
C PHE A 18 36.89 -8.43 8.98
N TYR A 19 36.04 -9.37 8.55
CA TYR A 19 36.42 -10.45 7.66
C TYR A 19 36.99 -9.92 6.34
N LYS A 20 36.31 -8.95 5.70
CA LYS A 20 36.76 -8.34 4.44
C LYS A 20 38.10 -7.64 4.56
N SER A 21 38.33 -6.94 5.67
CA SER A 21 39.53 -6.13 5.87
C SER A 21 40.74 -6.98 6.29
N PHE A 22 40.56 -7.94 7.18
CA PHE A 22 41.68 -8.64 7.83
C PHE A 22 41.81 -10.10 7.41
N CYS A 23 40.70 -10.85 7.30
CA CYS A 23 40.75 -12.29 7.03
C CYS A 23 40.81 -12.62 5.53
N ARG A 24 40.03 -11.92 4.71
CA ARG A 24 39.92 -12.13 3.27
C ARG A 24 41.28 -12.10 2.53
N PRO A 25 42.16 -11.10 2.73
CA PRO A 25 43.44 -11.07 2.01
C PRO A 25 44.32 -12.28 2.36
N PHE A 26 44.32 -12.70 3.63
CA PHE A 26 45.09 -13.86 4.09
C PHE A 26 44.52 -15.18 3.54
N MET A 27 43.20 -15.34 3.57
CA MET A 27 42.49 -16.49 2.99
C MET A 27 42.74 -16.61 1.49
N GLN A 28 42.67 -15.50 0.75
CA GLN A 28 42.94 -15.48 -0.70
C GLN A 28 44.40 -15.83 -1.03
N ALA A 29 45.35 -15.51 -0.14
CA ALA A 29 46.75 -15.88 -0.31
C ALA A 29 47.01 -17.37 -0.03
N MET A 30 46.28 -17.99 0.90
CA MET A 30 46.48 -19.39 1.29
C MET A 30 45.70 -20.40 0.44
N ILE A 31 44.52 -20.04 -0.05
CA ILE A 31 43.61 -20.97 -0.73
C ILE A 31 43.76 -20.82 -2.24
N SER A 32 44.29 -21.85 -2.90
CA SER A 32 44.33 -21.94 -4.37
C SER A 32 42.99 -22.41 -4.93
N LYS A 33 42.73 -22.10 -6.22
CA LYS A 33 41.48 -22.49 -6.92
C LYS A 33 41.16 -24.00 -6.82
N PRO A 34 42.12 -24.93 -7.01
CA PRO A 34 41.83 -26.36 -6.86
C PRO A 34 41.42 -26.75 -5.44
N VAL A 35 42.00 -26.13 -4.41
CA VAL A 35 41.63 -26.37 -3.00
C VAL A 35 40.24 -25.83 -2.70
N ALA A 36 39.90 -24.64 -3.22
CA ALA A 36 38.55 -24.10 -3.08
C ALA A 36 37.48 -25.01 -3.74
N GLU A 37 37.79 -25.56 -4.92
CA GLU A 37 36.89 -26.47 -5.63
C GLU A 37 36.70 -27.81 -4.90
N THR A 38 37.77 -28.39 -4.33
CA THR A 38 37.65 -29.62 -3.53
C THR A 38 36.89 -29.38 -2.24
N MET A 39 37.15 -28.27 -1.54
CA MET A 39 36.39 -27.90 -0.34
C MET A 39 34.90 -27.66 -0.66
N ALA A 40 34.59 -26.99 -1.77
CA ALA A 40 33.21 -26.81 -2.22
C ALA A 40 32.54 -28.14 -2.60
N ALA A 41 33.27 -29.07 -3.21
CA ALA A 41 32.80 -30.42 -3.51
C ALA A 41 32.54 -31.24 -2.24
N MET A 42 33.33 -31.04 -1.19
CA MET A 42 33.17 -31.67 0.14
C MET A 42 32.16 -30.97 1.05
N SER A 43 31.43 -29.96 0.56
CA SER A 43 30.36 -29.33 1.34
C SER A 43 29.36 -30.36 1.84
N GLN A 44 28.87 -30.18 3.08
CA GLN A 44 28.00 -31.14 3.77
C GLN A 44 26.80 -31.57 2.92
N GLU A 45 26.12 -30.61 2.27
CA GLU A 45 24.96 -30.86 1.42
C GLU A 45 25.29 -31.69 0.17
N ARG A 46 26.48 -31.49 -0.42
CA ARG A 46 26.93 -32.29 -1.56
C ARG A 46 27.40 -33.66 -1.09
N LEU A 47 28.11 -33.73 0.03
CA LEU A 47 28.57 -34.98 0.62
C LEU A 47 27.39 -35.89 0.98
N GLN A 48 26.35 -35.35 1.63
CA GLN A 48 25.14 -36.10 1.97
C GLN A 48 24.46 -36.67 0.71
N ARG A 49 24.32 -35.87 -0.34
CA ARG A 49 23.76 -36.34 -1.62
C ARG A 49 24.65 -37.39 -2.29
N LEU A 50 25.96 -37.19 -2.31
CA LEU A 50 26.93 -38.12 -2.88
C LEU A 50 26.94 -39.46 -2.13
N MET A 51 26.87 -39.43 -0.80
CA MET A 51 26.82 -40.63 0.04
C MET A 51 25.64 -41.54 -0.31
N PHE A 52 24.48 -40.96 -0.62
CA PHE A 52 23.27 -41.72 -1.01
C PHE A 52 23.03 -41.77 -2.53
N SER A 53 24.04 -41.49 -3.35
CA SER A 53 23.92 -41.51 -4.82
C SER A 53 24.45 -42.80 -5.44
N ASP A 54 24.09 -43.04 -6.70
CA ASP A 54 24.62 -44.13 -7.54
C ASP A 54 26.12 -44.04 -7.81
N VAL A 55 26.74 -42.90 -7.50
CA VAL A 55 28.19 -42.70 -7.57
C VAL A 55 28.89 -43.46 -6.44
N ASN A 56 28.22 -43.72 -5.31
CA ASN A 56 28.76 -44.49 -4.20
C ASN A 56 28.64 -46.01 -4.49
N PRO A 57 29.74 -46.77 -4.62
CA PRO A 57 29.69 -48.21 -4.89
C PRO A 57 28.91 -49.00 -3.85
N PHE A 58 28.83 -48.52 -2.59
CA PHE A 58 28.01 -49.15 -1.56
C PHE A 58 26.51 -49.08 -1.86
N MET A 59 26.04 -48.05 -2.56
CA MET A 59 24.62 -47.92 -2.92
C MET A 59 24.20 -48.93 -3.98
N ASN A 60 25.12 -49.37 -4.85
CA ASN A 60 24.86 -50.48 -5.77
C ASN A 60 24.62 -51.80 -5.03
N MET A 61 25.32 -52.03 -3.91
CA MET A 61 25.01 -53.16 -3.04
C MET A 61 23.61 -53.00 -2.44
N VAL A 62 23.28 -51.84 -1.88
CA VAL A 62 21.93 -51.59 -1.32
C VAL A 62 20.82 -51.83 -2.37
N ARG A 63 21.03 -51.43 -3.62
CA ARG A 63 20.12 -51.69 -4.74
C ARG A 63 19.86 -53.19 -4.95
N ASN A 64 20.92 -53.98 -5.04
CA ASN A 64 20.81 -55.44 -5.22
C ASN A 64 20.10 -56.10 -4.05
N TRP A 65 20.40 -55.68 -2.81
CA TRP A 65 19.73 -56.17 -1.61
C TRP A 65 18.24 -55.78 -1.59
N ALA A 66 17.90 -54.57 -2.03
CA ALA A 66 16.51 -54.14 -2.16
C ALA A 66 15.75 -54.94 -3.23
N GLU A 67 16.38 -55.29 -4.35
CA GLU A 67 15.80 -56.17 -5.37
C GLU A 67 15.55 -57.58 -4.83
N HIS A 68 16.52 -58.16 -4.12
CA HIS A 68 16.34 -59.45 -3.44
C HIS A 68 15.22 -59.41 -2.39
N ALA A 69 15.11 -58.34 -1.62
CA ALA A 69 14.04 -58.17 -0.65
C ALA A 69 12.65 -58.04 -1.32
N ARG A 70 12.55 -57.35 -2.46
CA ARG A 70 11.30 -57.25 -3.24
C ARG A 70 10.88 -58.59 -3.82
N ALA A 71 11.82 -59.35 -4.40
CA ALA A 71 11.55 -60.66 -4.99
C ALA A 71 11.07 -61.69 -3.96
N ASN A 72 11.57 -61.60 -2.72
CA ASN A 72 11.24 -62.53 -1.64
C ASN A 72 10.18 -61.99 -0.67
N ARG A 73 9.50 -60.88 -1.01
CA ARG A 73 8.52 -60.25 -0.13
C ARG A 73 7.29 -61.13 0.03
N LYS A 74 7.09 -61.69 1.22
CA LYS A 74 5.87 -62.45 1.57
C LYS A 74 4.86 -61.53 2.25
N PRO A 75 3.58 -61.49 1.81
CA PRO A 75 2.56 -60.68 2.47
C PRO A 75 2.26 -61.24 3.86
N VAL A 76 2.21 -60.37 4.86
CA VAL A 76 1.89 -60.72 6.25
C VAL A 76 0.40 -60.53 6.49
N ALA A 77 -0.21 -61.42 7.29
CA ALA A 77 -1.63 -61.33 7.65
C ALA A 77 -1.96 -60.03 8.39
N LYS A 78 -3.11 -59.42 8.09
CA LYS A 78 -3.54 -58.11 8.63
C LYS A 78 -3.65 -58.07 10.17
N ASN A 79 -3.79 -59.22 10.82
CA ASN A 79 -3.95 -59.36 12.27
C ASN A 79 -2.66 -59.80 12.99
N ASN A 80 -1.48 -59.60 12.39
CA ASN A 80 -0.23 -59.99 13.03
C ASN A 80 0.17 -59.00 14.15
N TYR A 81 0.25 -59.51 15.39
CA TYR A 81 0.69 -58.76 16.56
C TYR A 81 2.06 -58.09 16.39
N LEU A 82 2.99 -58.74 15.67
CA LEU A 82 4.33 -58.20 15.44
C LEU A 82 4.32 -56.93 14.58
N VAL A 83 3.38 -56.81 13.62
CA VAL A 83 3.23 -55.60 12.81
C VAL A 83 2.67 -54.44 13.66
N ALA A 84 1.79 -54.74 14.61
CA ALA A 84 1.31 -53.74 15.56
C ALA A 84 2.42 -53.26 16.51
N GLN A 85 3.33 -54.16 16.92
CA GLN A 85 4.49 -53.79 17.73
C GLN A 85 5.52 -52.98 16.94
N GLU A 86 5.77 -53.33 15.67
CA GLU A 86 6.62 -52.58 14.75
C GLU A 86 6.12 -51.14 14.58
N ARG A 87 4.82 -50.96 14.34
CA ARG A 87 4.21 -49.62 14.21
C ARG A 87 4.36 -48.78 15.47
N ARG A 88 4.07 -49.36 16.64
CA ARG A 88 4.26 -48.66 17.93
C ARG A 88 5.71 -48.27 18.16
N MET A 89 6.66 -49.14 17.82
CA MET A 89 8.08 -48.82 17.93
C MET A 89 8.50 -47.72 16.95
N SER A 90 7.98 -47.75 15.72
CA SER A 90 8.20 -46.68 14.72
C SER A 90 7.64 -45.34 15.20
N GLU A 91 6.43 -45.32 15.74
CA GLU A 91 5.80 -44.11 16.31
C GLU A 91 6.63 -43.57 17.48
N GLN A 92 7.14 -44.45 18.36
CA GLN A 92 8.03 -44.04 19.45
C GLN A 92 9.34 -43.41 18.94
N ILE A 93 9.96 -43.99 17.91
CA ILE A 93 11.17 -43.44 17.31
C ILE A 93 10.88 -42.07 16.67
N GLU A 94 9.76 -41.95 15.94
CA GLU A 94 9.34 -40.68 15.34
C GLU A 94 9.13 -39.59 16.38
N HIS A 95 8.42 -39.91 17.46
CA HIS A 95 8.20 -38.99 18.57
C HIS A 95 9.51 -38.58 19.25
N ALA A 96 10.44 -39.52 19.47
CA ALA A 96 11.74 -39.22 20.07
C ALA A 96 12.58 -38.29 19.19
N LEU A 97 12.62 -38.53 17.87
CA LEU A 97 13.34 -37.68 16.92
C LEU A 97 12.72 -36.28 16.81
N THR A 98 11.39 -36.21 16.81
CA THR A 98 10.64 -34.94 16.78
C THR A 98 10.89 -34.13 18.04
N ALA A 99 10.81 -34.77 19.21
CA ALA A 99 11.09 -34.13 20.49
C ALA A 99 12.54 -33.64 20.59
N TYR A 100 13.50 -34.41 20.07
CA TYR A 100 14.89 -33.97 19.97
C TYR A 100 15.03 -32.75 19.07
N GLY A 101 14.36 -32.72 17.91
CA GLY A 101 14.33 -31.57 17.02
C GLY A 101 13.85 -30.30 17.73
N HIS A 102 12.71 -30.37 18.42
CA HIS A 102 12.19 -29.26 19.21
C HIS A 102 13.15 -28.81 20.32
N SER A 103 13.73 -29.76 21.08
CA SER A 103 14.68 -29.41 22.14
C SER A 103 15.93 -28.72 21.60
N ARG A 104 16.42 -29.12 20.44
CA ARG A 104 17.57 -28.49 19.78
C ARG A 104 17.22 -27.09 19.30
N ASP A 105 16.05 -26.92 18.70
CA ASP A 105 15.62 -25.63 18.17
C ASP A 105 15.36 -24.63 19.31
N ASP A 106 14.71 -25.06 20.40
CA ASP A 106 14.53 -24.25 21.61
C ASP A 106 15.86 -23.87 22.26
N ALA A 107 16.81 -24.80 22.36
CA ALA A 107 18.14 -24.51 22.87
C ALA A 107 18.87 -23.46 22.01
N THR A 108 18.67 -23.53 20.68
CA THR A 108 19.24 -22.55 19.74
C THR A 108 18.63 -21.17 19.95
N VAL A 109 17.30 -21.07 20.08
CA VAL A 109 16.61 -19.80 20.36
C VAL A 109 17.09 -19.19 21.67
N ARG A 110 17.15 -19.98 22.75
CA ARG A 110 17.65 -19.49 24.04
C ARG A 110 19.09 -19.02 23.99
N TRP A 111 19.94 -19.72 23.24
CA TRP A 111 21.33 -19.30 23.06
C TRP A 111 21.42 -17.97 22.29
N VAL A 112 20.63 -17.81 21.23
CA VAL A 112 20.56 -16.56 20.47
C VAL A 112 20.03 -15.41 21.34
N GLU A 113 18.96 -15.63 22.10
CA GLU A 113 18.41 -14.64 23.04
C GLU A 113 19.42 -14.28 24.15
N PHE A 114 20.17 -15.26 24.65
CA PHE A 114 21.20 -15.02 25.65
C PHE A 114 22.35 -14.16 25.09
N VAL A 115 22.84 -14.47 23.87
CA VAL A 115 23.98 -13.77 23.27
C VAL A 115 23.59 -12.41 22.68
N TYR A 116 22.47 -12.33 21.97
CA TYR A 116 22.06 -11.14 21.20
C TYR A 116 20.89 -10.38 21.81
N GLY A 117 20.29 -10.90 22.88
CA GLY A 117 19.22 -10.21 23.58
C GLY A 117 19.70 -8.99 24.38
N PRO A 118 18.78 -8.35 25.12
CA PRO A 118 19.03 -7.08 25.82
C PRO A 118 20.16 -7.14 26.86
N LEU A 119 20.43 -8.33 27.42
CA LEU A 119 21.47 -8.54 28.43
C LEU A 119 22.84 -8.95 27.82
N GLY A 120 22.89 -9.21 26.51
CA GLY A 120 24.10 -9.58 25.78
C GLY A 120 24.56 -8.46 24.84
N LEU A 121 24.84 -8.81 23.58
CA LEU A 121 25.24 -7.87 22.54
C LEU A 121 24.15 -6.85 22.20
N GLY A 122 22.88 -7.12 22.51
CA GLY A 122 21.79 -6.16 22.37
C GLY A 122 21.93 -4.93 23.27
N ALA A 123 22.71 -5.00 24.35
CA ALA A 123 23.04 -3.83 25.17
C ALA A 123 24.02 -2.87 24.47
N LEU A 124 24.97 -3.43 23.70
CA LEU A 124 25.98 -2.66 22.96
C LEU A 124 25.48 -2.21 21.58
N PHE A 125 24.67 -3.05 20.95
CA PHE A 125 24.05 -2.83 19.65
C PHE A 125 22.54 -2.85 19.83
N PRO A 126 21.94 -1.72 20.28
CA PRO A 126 20.52 -1.67 20.55
C PRO A 126 19.74 -2.02 19.27
N PRO A 127 18.69 -2.83 19.40
CA PRO A 127 17.89 -3.23 18.25
C PRO A 127 17.19 -2.00 17.66
N ASP A 128 17.12 -1.93 16.34
CA ASP A 128 16.33 -0.90 15.67
C ASP A 128 14.84 -1.09 15.97
N ALA A 129 14.10 0.01 15.89
CA ALA A 129 12.65 -0.06 15.95
C ALA A 129 12.14 -1.04 14.87
N PRO A 130 11.12 -1.87 15.19
CA PRO A 130 10.52 -2.78 14.23
C PRO A 130 10.24 -2.09 12.90
N ALA A 131 10.53 -2.75 11.78
CA ALA A 131 10.47 -2.16 10.45
C ALA A 131 9.10 -1.54 10.16
N GLU A 132 8.01 -2.15 10.64
CA GLU A 132 6.66 -1.61 10.53
C GLU A 132 6.47 -0.28 11.27
N ILE A 133 7.02 -0.16 12.48
CA ILE A 133 6.93 1.07 13.29
C ILE A 133 7.75 2.18 12.62
N ALA A 134 8.96 1.85 12.17
CA ALA A 134 9.81 2.78 11.43
C ALA A 134 9.20 3.22 10.08
N ALA A 135 8.47 2.32 9.40
CA ALA A 135 7.76 2.63 8.17
C ALA A 135 6.54 3.52 8.43
N ARG A 136 5.76 3.24 9.48
CA ARG A 136 4.63 4.08 9.90
C ARG A 136 5.11 5.47 10.31
N ALA A 137 6.17 5.56 11.11
CA ALA A 137 6.75 6.84 11.54
C ALA A 137 7.22 7.70 10.35
N ARG A 138 7.85 7.07 9.35
CA ARG A 138 8.22 7.73 8.08
C ARG A 138 6.99 8.21 7.32
N ALA A 139 6.00 7.34 7.11
CA ALA A 139 4.77 7.70 6.42
C ALA A 139 4.02 8.86 7.10
N THR A 140 3.96 8.88 8.44
CA THR A 140 3.37 10.00 9.19
C THR A 140 4.16 11.28 9.02
N ALA A 141 5.50 11.22 9.06
CA ALA A 141 6.36 12.38 8.85
C ALA A 141 6.20 12.95 7.43
N ASP A 142 6.14 12.09 6.42
CA ASP A 142 5.95 12.49 5.01
C ASP A 142 4.58 13.19 4.81
N VAL A 143 3.52 12.67 5.44
CA VAL A 143 2.19 13.28 5.40
C VAL A 143 2.17 14.63 6.11
N GLU A 144 2.81 14.74 7.27
CA GLU A 144 2.93 16.00 7.99
C GLU A 144 3.73 17.05 7.22
N GLU A 145 4.83 16.65 6.58
CA GLU A 145 5.59 17.54 5.71
C GLU A 145 4.75 18.00 4.52
N ALA A 146 4.02 17.07 3.88
CA ALA A 146 3.11 17.41 2.79
C ALA A 146 2.02 18.38 3.25
N ARG A 147 1.47 18.22 4.46
CA ARG A 147 0.52 19.16 5.08
C ARG A 147 1.13 20.55 5.27
N ARG A 148 2.36 20.64 5.78
CA ARG A 148 3.07 21.92 5.95
C ARG A 148 3.28 22.63 4.62
N GLN A 149 3.61 21.90 3.56
CA GLN A 149 3.79 22.45 2.21
C GLN A 149 2.49 23.02 1.63
N ILE A 150 1.34 22.36 1.89
CA ILE A 150 0.05 22.83 1.35
C ILE A 150 -0.63 23.90 2.19
N ALA A 151 -0.36 24.00 3.49
CA ALA A 151 -1.00 24.94 4.41
C ALA A 151 -1.08 26.39 3.88
N PRO A 152 0.00 27.02 3.37
CA PRO A 152 -0.09 28.37 2.83
C PRO A 152 -0.90 28.47 1.53
N LEU A 153 -1.06 27.36 0.80
CA LEU A 153 -1.80 27.28 -0.46
C LEU A 153 -3.31 27.06 -0.26
N ILE A 154 -3.76 26.75 0.96
CA ILE A 154 -5.18 26.51 1.24
C ILE A 154 -5.99 27.80 1.06
N GLN A 155 -5.49 28.93 1.57
CA GLN A 155 -6.21 30.21 1.46
C GLN A 155 -5.80 31.04 0.23
N ALA A 156 -4.81 30.57 -0.54
CA ALA A 156 -4.33 31.25 -1.73
C ALA A 156 -4.99 30.73 -3.00
N GLY A 157 -5.22 31.63 -3.95
CA GLY A 157 -5.81 31.33 -5.25
C GLY A 157 -6.98 32.25 -5.59
N GLY A 158 -7.77 31.85 -6.57
CA GLY A 158 -8.98 32.54 -6.97
C GLY A 158 -10.01 31.57 -7.54
N PHE A 159 -10.70 32.01 -8.60
CA PHE A 159 -11.77 31.25 -9.23
C PHE A 159 -11.35 29.83 -9.70
N PRO A 160 -10.20 29.62 -10.36
CA PRO A 160 -9.81 28.29 -10.83
C PRO A 160 -9.61 27.27 -9.71
N GLU A 161 -9.00 27.70 -8.61
CA GLU A 161 -8.74 26.88 -7.43
C GLU A 161 -10.04 26.55 -6.70
N ALA A 162 -10.93 27.53 -6.54
CA ALA A 162 -12.25 27.33 -5.95
C ALA A 162 -13.08 26.32 -6.74
N LEU A 163 -13.16 26.49 -8.07
CA LEU A 163 -13.89 25.57 -8.95
C LEU A 163 -13.30 24.15 -8.89
N ALA A 164 -11.97 24.03 -8.94
CA ALA A 164 -11.30 22.74 -8.81
C ALA A 164 -11.63 22.04 -7.49
N ARG A 165 -11.67 22.76 -6.36
CA ARG A 165 -12.02 22.19 -5.05
C ARG A 165 -13.48 21.74 -4.98
N ILE A 166 -14.42 22.50 -5.54
CA ILE A 166 -15.83 22.10 -5.62
C ILE A 166 -15.95 20.79 -6.41
N VAL A 167 -15.29 20.73 -7.57
CA VAL A 167 -15.37 19.56 -8.45
C VAL A 167 -14.73 18.32 -7.80
N ILE A 168 -13.51 18.44 -7.27
CA ILE A 168 -12.79 17.33 -6.64
C ILE A 168 -13.49 16.87 -5.35
N GLY A 169 -13.96 17.82 -4.53
CA GLY A 169 -14.69 17.53 -3.30
C GLY A 169 -15.98 16.75 -3.55
N THR A 170 -16.73 17.14 -4.59
CA THR A 170 -17.96 16.45 -4.98
C THR A 170 -17.70 15.02 -5.49
N ILE A 171 -16.63 14.83 -6.27
CA ILE A 171 -16.21 13.50 -6.72
C ILE A 171 -15.82 12.61 -5.53
N LYS A 172 -15.04 13.16 -4.59
CA LYS A 172 -14.63 12.45 -3.37
C LYS A 172 -15.83 12.02 -2.54
N ALA A 173 -16.86 12.86 -2.43
CA ALA A 173 -18.09 12.55 -1.69
C ALA A 173 -18.93 11.45 -2.36
N ARG A 174 -19.01 11.41 -3.70
CA ARG A 174 -19.79 10.39 -4.43
C ARG A 174 -19.09 9.02 -4.53
N GLY A 175 -17.77 8.96 -4.35
CA GLY A 175 -17.01 7.69 -4.35
C GLY A 175 -16.92 6.97 -5.69
N SER A 176 -17.54 7.48 -6.76
CA SER A 176 -17.46 6.94 -8.12
C SER A 176 -17.01 7.99 -9.13
N VAL A 177 -15.92 7.70 -9.83
CA VAL A 177 -15.46 8.46 -11.00
C VAL A 177 -16.09 7.78 -12.20
N GLU A 178 -17.24 8.26 -12.66
CA GLU A 178 -17.87 7.73 -13.88
C GLU A 178 -16.85 7.86 -15.04
N ARG A 179 -16.61 6.81 -15.83
CA ARG A 179 -15.46 6.72 -16.78
C ARG A 179 -15.29 7.94 -17.73
N ARG A 180 -16.34 8.75 -17.93
CA ARG A 180 -16.32 10.01 -18.69
C ARG A 180 -15.61 11.18 -17.97
N SER A 181 -15.51 11.12 -16.63
CA SER A 181 -14.87 12.12 -15.76
C SER A 181 -13.33 12.01 -15.65
N GLY A 182 -12.69 11.03 -16.29
CA GLY A 182 -11.22 10.97 -16.42
C GLY A 182 -10.57 12.17 -17.12
N HIS A 183 -11.38 13.07 -17.68
CA HIS A 183 -10.96 14.28 -18.37
C HIS A 183 -11.58 15.55 -17.80
N ILE A 184 -11.90 15.62 -16.51
CA ILE A 184 -12.49 16.82 -15.86
C ILE A 184 -11.75 18.11 -16.24
N GLY A 185 -10.41 18.12 -16.17
CA GLY A 185 -9.63 19.30 -16.54
C GLY A 185 -9.80 19.71 -18.02
N LYS A 186 -10.07 18.77 -18.92
CA LYS A 186 -10.39 19.07 -20.33
C LYS A 186 -11.83 19.57 -20.47
N HIS A 187 -12.80 19.01 -19.75
CA HIS A 187 -14.19 19.47 -19.79
C HIS A 187 -14.35 20.88 -19.21
N VAL A 188 -13.72 21.16 -18.07
CA VAL A 188 -13.66 22.51 -17.49
C VAL A 188 -12.99 23.46 -18.49
N ARG A 189 -11.87 23.06 -19.11
CA ARG A 189 -11.19 23.86 -20.14
C ARG A 189 -12.09 24.13 -21.35
N SER A 190 -12.77 23.13 -21.90
CA SER A 190 -13.65 23.28 -23.06
C SER A 190 -14.82 24.20 -22.74
N TYR A 191 -15.48 24.00 -21.58
CA TYR A 191 -16.60 24.81 -21.15
C TYR A 191 -16.21 26.28 -20.96
N VAL A 192 -15.10 26.54 -20.24
CA VAL A 192 -14.58 27.89 -20.02
C VAL A 192 -14.11 28.54 -21.32
N LYS A 193 -13.59 27.76 -22.28
CA LYS A 193 -13.20 28.26 -23.59
C LYS A 193 -14.42 28.67 -24.44
N GLU A 194 -15.48 27.87 -24.43
CA GLU A 194 -16.71 28.12 -25.19
C GLU A 194 -17.46 29.35 -24.69
N HIS A 195 -17.41 29.63 -23.39
CA HIS A 195 -18.15 30.73 -22.75
C HIS A 195 -17.21 31.88 -22.29
N ARG A 196 -16.02 31.98 -22.88
CA ARG A 196 -14.97 32.94 -22.44
C ARG A 196 -15.41 34.39 -22.56
N GLU A 197 -16.19 34.74 -23.58
CA GLU A 197 -16.62 36.13 -23.81
C GLU A 197 -17.63 36.60 -22.74
N GLU A 198 -18.46 35.69 -22.24
CA GLU A 198 -19.47 35.95 -21.21
C GLU A 198 -18.86 35.93 -19.79
N ILE A 199 -17.87 35.07 -19.57
CA ILE A 199 -17.34 34.76 -18.23
C ILE A 199 -15.95 35.38 -17.97
N GLY A 200 -15.29 35.93 -19.00
CA GLY A 200 -13.90 36.39 -18.94
C GLY A 200 -13.60 37.46 -17.89
N SER A 201 -14.57 38.31 -17.56
CA SER A 201 -14.45 39.33 -16.51
C SER A 201 -14.50 38.75 -15.09
N LEU A 202 -15.05 37.54 -14.92
CA LEU A 202 -15.23 36.86 -13.63
C LEU A 202 -14.09 35.89 -13.30
N ILE A 203 -13.40 35.35 -14.32
CA ILE A 203 -12.35 34.33 -14.19
C ILE A 203 -10.94 34.92 -14.02
N GLY A 204 -10.74 36.18 -14.43
CA GLY A 204 -9.42 36.83 -14.44
C GLY A 204 -8.69 36.65 -15.78
N ALA A 205 -7.74 37.54 -16.06
CA ALA A 205 -7.06 37.62 -17.35
C ALA A 205 -5.76 36.79 -17.33
N GLU A 206 -5.81 35.55 -17.81
CA GLU A 206 -4.69 34.77 -18.38
C GLU A 206 -5.17 33.37 -18.85
N PRO A 207 -4.44 32.67 -19.74
CA PRO A 207 -4.76 31.28 -20.05
C PRO A 207 -4.46 30.36 -18.84
N ILE A 208 -5.51 29.80 -18.25
CA ILE A 208 -5.41 28.93 -17.07
C ILE A 208 -4.98 27.51 -17.48
N ASP A 209 -3.96 26.97 -16.80
CA ASP A 209 -3.55 25.57 -16.95
C ASP A 209 -4.35 24.63 -16.04
N TRP A 210 -5.57 24.30 -16.48
CA TRP A 210 -6.51 23.47 -15.72
C TRP A 210 -5.95 22.12 -15.22
N PRO A 211 -5.22 21.30 -16.01
CA PRO A 211 -4.56 20.09 -15.51
C PRO A 211 -3.62 20.32 -14.32
N ALA A 212 -2.78 21.36 -14.36
CA ALA A 212 -1.88 21.67 -13.26
C ALA A 212 -2.65 22.14 -12.02
N VAL A 213 -3.66 23.01 -12.20
CA VAL A 213 -4.54 23.48 -11.11
C VAL A 213 -5.26 22.31 -10.46
N ILE A 214 -5.91 21.44 -11.25
CA ILE A 214 -6.63 20.26 -10.73
C ILE A 214 -5.67 19.33 -9.98
N LYS A 215 -4.46 19.08 -10.51
CA LYS A 215 -3.46 18.26 -9.83
C LYS A 215 -3.03 18.87 -8.49
N ALA A 216 -2.77 20.17 -8.45
CA ALA A 216 -2.39 20.89 -7.23
C ALA A 216 -3.53 20.87 -6.18
N GLN A 217 -4.75 21.18 -6.61
CA GLN A 217 -5.92 21.20 -5.71
C GLN A 217 -6.33 19.79 -5.27
N THR A 218 -6.05 18.75 -6.05
CA THR A 218 -6.26 17.35 -5.62
C THR A 218 -5.40 17.04 -4.40
N ARG A 219 -4.13 17.47 -4.38
CA ARG A 219 -3.25 17.28 -3.21
C ARG A 219 -3.84 17.95 -1.96
N ILE A 220 -4.38 19.16 -2.10
CA ILE A 220 -5.00 19.91 -1.01
C ILE A 220 -6.25 19.20 -0.48
N VAL A 221 -7.19 18.82 -1.36
CA VAL A 221 -8.46 18.16 -0.96
C VAL A 221 -8.25 16.74 -0.41
N MET A 222 -7.18 16.05 -0.83
CA MET A 222 -6.85 14.72 -0.30
C MET A 222 -6.24 14.79 1.11
N LEU A 223 -5.37 15.77 1.37
CA LEU A 223 -4.69 15.93 2.66
C LEU A 223 -5.56 16.66 3.71
N GLU A 224 -6.25 17.72 3.30
CA GLU A 224 -7.03 18.63 4.16
C GLU A 224 -8.42 18.94 3.56
N PRO A 225 -9.34 17.94 3.47
CA PRO A 225 -10.62 18.11 2.80
C PRO A 225 -11.51 19.20 3.41
N GLN A 226 -11.55 19.29 4.73
CA GLN A 226 -12.42 20.22 5.44
C GLN A 226 -11.96 21.67 5.21
N GLN A 227 -10.67 21.95 5.45
CA GLN A 227 -10.10 23.28 5.23
C GLN A 227 -10.16 23.72 3.77
N ALA A 228 -10.02 22.78 2.83
CA ALA A 228 -10.12 23.07 1.40
C ALA A 228 -11.51 23.61 1.04
N ILE A 229 -12.58 23.01 1.59
CA ILE A 229 -13.98 23.40 1.35
C ILE A 229 -14.29 24.72 2.05
N GLU A 230 -13.87 24.89 3.29
CA GLU A 230 -14.10 26.11 4.09
C GLU A 230 -13.41 27.35 3.50
N ALA A 231 -12.32 27.17 2.75
CA ALA A 231 -11.62 28.26 2.08
C ALA A 231 -12.32 28.74 0.79
N ILE A 232 -13.26 27.98 0.22
CA ILE A 232 -13.90 28.33 -1.06
C ILE A 232 -14.55 29.73 -1.04
N PRO A 233 -15.35 30.12 -0.03
CA PRO A 233 -15.99 31.44 0.01
C PRO A 233 -15.01 32.62 0.01
N ALA A 234 -13.80 32.41 0.55
CA ALA A 234 -12.72 33.41 0.58
C ALA A 234 -11.99 33.51 -0.77
N LEU A 235 -11.85 32.40 -1.50
CA LEU A 235 -11.24 32.39 -2.85
C LEU A 235 -12.13 33.06 -3.91
N ILE A 236 -13.45 32.99 -3.74
CA ILE A 236 -14.45 33.60 -4.63
C ILE A 236 -15.40 34.51 -3.83
N PRO A 237 -14.94 35.72 -3.45
CA PRO A 237 -15.70 36.61 -2.57
C PRO A 237 -16.91 37.24 -3.27
N LYS A 238 -16.90 37.37 -4.60
CA LYS A 238 -18.01 37.98 -5.35
C LYS A 238 -19.12 36.97 -5.57
N GLN A 239 -20.38 37.37 -5.32
CA GLN A 239 -21.55 36.50 -5.53
C GLN A 239 -21.63 35.94 -6.95
N ALA A 240 -21.36 36.78 -7.96
CA ALA A 240 -21.33 36.35 -9.37
C ALA A 240 -20.31 35.22 -9.64
N GLN A 241 -19.18 35.21 -8.93
CA GLN A 241 -18.18 34.14 -9.06
C GLN A 241 -18.66 32.84 -8.39
N ARG A 242 -19.41 32.92 -7.30
CA ARG A 242 -19.98 31.76 -6.61
C ARG A 242 -21.08 31.10 -7.44
N GLU A 243 -22.03 31.90 -7.92
CA GLU A 243 -23.10 31.46 -8.82
C GLU A 243 -22.52 30.74 -10.04
N LEU A 244 -21.53 31.37 -10.67
CA LEU A 244 -20.82 30.80 -11.80
C LEU A 244 -20.10 29.48 -11.46
N ALA A 245 -19.33 29.44 -10.38
CA ALA A 245 -18.55 28.24 -10.01
C ALA A 245 -19.46 27.03 -9.76
N VAL A 246 -20.61 27.24 -9.10
CA VAL A 246 -21.61 26.20 -8.85
C VAL A 246 -22.22 25.72 -10.17
N VAL A 247 -22.61 26.63 -11.07
CA VAL A 247 -23.21 26.26 -12.37
C VAL A 247 -22.22 25.48 -13.24
N ILE A 248 -20.95 25.88 -13.27
CA ILE A 248 -19.92 25.13 -14.01
C ILE A 248 -19.70 23.75 -13.39
N ALA A 249 -19.59 23.67 -12.07
CA ALA A 249 -19.41 22.39 -11.38
C ALA A 249 -20.60 21.46 -11.62
N ALA A 250 -21.82 21.99 -11.57
CA ALA A 250 -23.05 21.26 -11.84
C ALA A 250 -23.02 20.64 -13.24
N LYS A 251 -22.71 21.44 -14.27
CA LYS A 251 -22.63 20.95 -15.67
C LYS A 251 -21.53 19.93 -15.88
N VAL A 252 -20.34 20.19 -15.35
CA VAL A 252 -19.18 19.30 -15.52
C VAL A 252 -19.42 17.94 -14.83
N LEU A 253 -20.18 17.93 -13.74
CA LEU A 253 -20.48 16.75 -12.95
C LEU A 253 -21.88 16.17 -13.19
N MET A 254 -22.67 16.77 -14.09
CA MET A 254 -24.06 16.40 -14.39
C MET A 254 -24.97 16.39 -13.15
N LEU A 255 -24.83 17.40 -12.29
CA LEU A 255 -25.57 17.54 -11.02
C LEU A 255 -26.74 18.52 -11.13
N GLU A 256 -27.07 19.02 -12.32
CA GLU A 256 -28.17 19.96 -12.50
C GLU A 256 -29.52 19.44 -11.94
N PRO A 257 -29.87 18.14 -12.09
CA PRO A 257 -31.12 17.62 -11.52
C PRO A 257 -31.11 17.58 -9.99
N GLU A 258 -29.94 17.31 -9.40
CA GLU A 258 -29.77 17.20 -7.94
C GLU A 258 -29.72 18.60 -7.31
N LEU A 259 -29.01 19.54 -7.92
CA LEU A 259 -28.91 20.92 -7.45
C LEU A 259 -30.15 21.76 -7.76
N GLY A 260 -30.93 21.37 -8.77
CA GLY A 260 -32.23 21.99 -9.09
C GLY A 260 -33.34 21.61 -8.10
N ASP A 261 -33.20 20.48 -7.41
CA ASP A 261 -34.09 20.08 -6.33
C ASP A 261 -33.66 20.76 -5.02
N ALA A 262 -34.45 21.75 -4.57
CA ALA A 262 -34.19 22.51 -3.35
C ALA A 262 -34.19 21.62 -2.07
N ASP A 263 -34.81 20.44 -2.13
CA ASP A 263 -34.84 19.50 -1.02
C ASP A 263 -33.66 18.53 -0.99
N SER A 264 -32.78 18.56 -2.00
CA SER A 264 -31.60 17.71 -2.01
C SER A 264 -30.54 18.14 -0.98
N GLU A 265 -29.85 17.17 -0.41
CA GLU A 265 -28.76 17.42 0.54
C GLU A 265 -27.62 18.23 -0.12
N ALA A 266 -27.37 17.98 -1.42
CA ALA A 266 -26.37 18.70 -2.20
C ALA A 266 -26.73 20.18 -2.39
N ALA A 267 -28.00 20.49 -2.71
CA ALA A 267 -28.47 21.87 -2.88
C ALA A 267 -28.40 22.65 -1.57
N ARG A 268 -28.84 22.05 -0.46
CA ARG A 268 -28.75 22.67 0.87
C ARG A 268 -27.31 22.96 1.27
N ARG A 269 -26.39 22.02 1.05
CA ARG A 269 -24.98 22.18 1.39
C ARG A 269 -24.29 23.25 0.55
N VAL A 270 -24.63 23.37 -0.74
CA VAL A 270 -24.14 24.44 -1.61
C VAL A 270 -24.69 25.80 -1.16
N TYR A 271 -25.97 25.86 -0.79
CA TYR A 271 -26.59 27.08 -0.28
C TYR A 271 -25.95 27.52 1.05
N GLU A 272 -25.76 26.61 2.01
CA GLU A 272 -25.12 26.90 3.30
C GLU A 272 -23.67 27.37 3.14
N LEU A 273 -22.90 26.72 2.26
CA LEU A 273 -21.47 27.02 2.10
C LEU A 273 -21.22 28.29 1.28
N LEU A 274 -21.97 28.50 0.20
CA LEU A 274 -21.69 29.55 -0.79
C LEU A 274 -22.75 30.65 -0.84
N GLY A 275 -23.91 30.45 -0.21
CA GLY A 275 -25.05 31.37 -0.31
C GLY A 275 -25.63 31.43 -1.71
N VAL A 276 -25.57 30.32 -2.46
CA VAL A 276 -26.00 30.23 -3.85
C VAL A 276 -27.23 29.34 -3.96
N ASP A 277 -28.32 29.91 -4.47
CA ASP A 277 -29.44 29.15 -5.01
C ASP A 277 -29.14 28.80 -6.47
N PHE A 278 -29.02 27.51 -6.76
CA PHE A 278 -28.67 27.02 -8.09
C PHE A 278 -29.70 27.41 -9.14
N ASN A 279 -31.00 27.39 -8.82
CA ASN A 279 -32.06 27.69 -9.79
C ASN A 279 -31.98 29.16 -10.21
N ALA A 280 -31.85 30.06 -9.24
CA ALA A 280 -31.67 31.48 -9.51
C ALA A 280 -30.36 31.79 -10.25
N ALA A 281 -29.28 31.08 -9.91
CA ALA A 281 -27.98 31.23 -10.59
C ALA A 281 -28.03 30.74 -12.06
N ALA A 282 -28.67 29.60 -12.30
CA ALA A 282 -28.81 29.02 -13.63
C ALA A 282 -29.69 29.91 -14.54
N GLU A 283 -30.79 30.45 -14.03
CA GLU A 283 -31.65 31.38 -14.77
C GLU A 283 -30.90 32.66 -15.18
N LYS A 284 -30.16 33.28 -14.24
CA LYS A 284 -29.33 34.47 -14.52
C LYS A 284 -28.27 34.23 -15.58
N LEU A 285 -27.70 33.03 -15.63
CA LEU A 285 -26.65 32.64 -16.56
C LEU A 285 -27.18 32.01 -17.85
N GLY A 286 -28.50 32.04 -18.08
CA GLY A 286 -29.11 31.51 -19.31
C GLY A 286 -29.00 29.98 -19.45
N VAL A 287 -28.83 29.26 -18.34
CA VAL A 287 -28.73 27.80 -18.31
C VAL A 287 -30.10 27.22 -18.03
N ALA A 288 -30.61 26.38 -18.94
CA ALA A 288 -31.88 25.69 -18.75
C ALA A 288 -31.82 24.80 -17.50
N THR A 289 -32.61 25.13 -16.48
CA THR A 289 -32.87 24.25 -15.34
C THR A 289 -33.86 23.18 -15.77
N SER A 290 -33.67 21.93 -15.34
CA SER A 290 -34.67 20.89 -15.57
C SER A 290 -35.87 21.15 -14.65
N ASP A 291 -36.84 21.91 -15.14
CA ASP A 291 -38.09 22.17 -14.44
C ASP A 291 -38.84 20.84 -14.24
N ARG A 292 -38.75 20.28 -13.03
CA ARG A 292 -39.73 19.30 -12.56
C ARG A 292 -40.65 20.02 -11.60
N THR A 293 -41.66 20.66 -12.17
CA THR A 293 -42.85 21.07 -11.45
C THR A 293 -43.33 19.88 -10.61
N PRO A 294 -43.49 20.00 -9.27
CA PRO A 294 -44.05 18.92 -8.50
C PRO A 294 -45.49 18.76 -8.96
N THR A 295 -45.77 17.68 -9.68
CA THR A 295 -47.13 17.27 -9.98
C THR A 295 -47.80 17.00 -8.66
N ARG A 296 -48.56 17.99 -8.19
CA ARG A 296 -49.48 17.90 -7.07
C ARG A 296 -50.51 16.85 -7.47
N THR A 297 -50.24 15.58 -7.20
CA THR A 297 -51.21 14.51 -7.34
C THR A 297 -52.35 14.82 -6.39
N GLY A 298 -53.44 15.25 -7.02
CA GLY A 298 -54.68 15.58 -6.35
C GLY A 298 -55.21 14.38 -5.58
N ARG A 299 -55.62 14.67 -4.36
CA ARG A 299 -56.61 13.90 -3.63
C ARG A 299 -57.91 13.91 -4.44
N ALA A 300 -58.40 12.74 -4.85
CA ALA A 300 -59.80 12.52 -5.20
C ALA A 300 -60.16 11.03 -5.04
N ALA A 301 -61.19 10.81 -4.20
CA ALA A 301 -61.90 9.56 -3.87
C ALA A 301 -61.12 8.51 -3.07
#